data_AF-A0A510UZA2-F1
#
_entry.id   AF-A0A510UZA2-F1
#
_cell.length_a   1.000
_cell.length_b   1.000
_cell.length_c   1.000
_cell.angle_alpha   90.00
_cell.angle_beta   90.00
_cell.angle_gamma   90.00
#
_symmetry.space_group_name_H-M   'P 1'
#
loop_
_entity.id
_entity.type
_entity.pdbx_description
1 polymer ?
#
loop_
_entity_poly.entity_id
_entity_poly.type
_entity_poly.pdbx_seq_one_letter_code
_entity_poly.pdbx_strand_id
1 'polypeptide(L)'
;MDDRAKGEKGFTLIELLVVIIIIGILAAIAIPAFLNQRQKAWASQVESDLKNAAIAAESFAVDANGSYDGMTATDLADNGFNATADVTVTIESATADEYTLQGVNSNLDAARTFTYDSTTGVITDSDD
;
A
#
# COMPACT_ATOMS: atom_id res chain seq x y z
N MET A 1 8.85 1.37 66.15
CA MET A 1 8.13 0.11 65.95
C MET A 1 6.66 0.43 66.20
N ASP A 2 5.77 0.65 65.24
CA ASP A 2 5.77 0.33 63.82
C ASP A 2 4.78 1.29 63.14
N ASP A 3 5.22 2.04 62.13
CA ASP A 3 4.33 2.71 61.19
C ASP A 3 3.70 1.63 60.32
N ARG A 4 2.49 1.20 60.69
CA ARG A 4 1.77 0.13 59.98
C ARG A 4 1.49 0.56 58.54
N ALA A 5 1.99 -0.27 57.63
CA ALA A 5 1.89 -0.18 56.19
C ALA A 5 0.54 0.40 55.71
N LYS A 6 0.66 1.41 54.86
CA LYS A 6 -0.44 2.02 54.08
C LYS A 6 -1.19 0.88 53.36
N GLY A 7 -2.49 0.74 53.64
CA GLY A 7 -3.31 -0.36 53.15
C GLY A 7 -3.21 -0.55 51.63
N GLU A 8 -2.75 -1.72 51.23
CA GLU A 8 -2.78 -2.21 49.86
C GLU A 8 -4.23 -2.47 49.47
N LYS A 9 -4.85 -1.51 48.76
CA LYS A 9 -6.17 -1.71 48.15
C LYS A 9 -5.99 -2.66 46.96
N GLY A 10 -6.36 -3.92 47.10
CA GLY A 10 -6.42 -4.86 45.99
C GLY A 10 -7.50 -4.46 44.97
N PHE A 11 -7.22 -4.66 43.68
CA PHE A 11 -8.18 -4.50 42.58
C PHE A 11 -9.39 -5.43 42.78
N THR A 12 -10.60 -4.95 42.49
CA THR A 12 -11.79 -5.80 42.48
C THR A 12 -11.92 -6.54 41.15
N LEU A 13 -12.44 -7.77 41.18
CA LEU A 13 -12.74 -8.53 39.96
C LEU A 13 -13.77 -7.81 39.07
N ILE A 14 -14.66 -7.02 39.67
CA ILE A 14 -15.68 -6.24 38.95
C ILE A 14 -15.04 -5.08 38.18
N GLU A 15 -14.04 -4.40 38.75
CA GLU A 15 -13.29 -3.35 38.03
C GLU A 15 -12.60 -3.92 36.80
N LEU A 16 -11.95 -5.08 36.91
CA LEU A 16 -11.34 -5.73 35.75
C LEU A 16 -12.39 -6.20 34.73
N LEU A 17 -13.55 -6.68 35.19
CA LEU A 17 -14.65 -7.11 34.33
C LEU A 17 -15.21 -5.96 33.47
N VAL A 18 -15.47 -4.80 34.07
CA VAL A 18 -16.01 -3.64 33.32
C VAL A 18 -14.99 -3.12 32.31
N VAL A 19 -13.70 -3.12 32.66
CA VAL A 19 -12.63 -2.66 31.77
C VAL A 19 -12.53 -3.55 30.52
N ILE A 20 -12.55 -4.88 30.68
CA ILE A 20 -12.47 -5.78 29.51
C ILE A 20 -13.71 -5.67 28.61
N ILE A 21 -14.89 -5.38 29.17
CA ILE A 21 -16.11 -5.17 28.39
C ILE A 21 -15.97 -3.91 27.53
N ILE A 22 -15.50 -2.81 28.11
CA ILE A 22 -15.33 -1.55 27.39
C ILE A 22 -14.26 -1.69 26.30
N ILE A 23 -13.11 -2.29 26.61
CA ILE A 23 -12.04 -2.56 25.61
C ILE A 23 -12.57 -3.49 24.51
N GLY A 24 -13.37 -4.49 24.85
CA GLY A 24 -13.99 -5.40 23.88
C GLY A 24 -14.89 -4.67 22.87
N ILE A 25 -15.73 -3.73 23.33
CA ILE A 25 -16.58 -2.92 22.45
C ILE A 25 -15.74 -2.01 21.56
N LEU A 26 -14.73 -1.34 22.11
CA LEU A 26 -13.85 -0.46 21.34
C LEU A 26 -13.05 -1.23 20.30
N ALA A 27 -12.49 -2.39 20.67
CA ALA A 27 -11.74 -3.25 19.76
C ALA A 27 -12.58 -3.77 18.60
N ALA A 28 -13.84 -4.13 18.85
CA ALA A 28 -14.76 -4.60 17.81
C ALA A 28 -15.00 -3.58 16.70
N ILE A 29 -14.98 -2.28 17.01
CA ILE A 29 -15.13 -1.20 16.03
C ILE A 29 -13.77 -0.80 15.44
N ALA A 30 -12.76 -0.68 16.28
CA ALA A 30 -11.44 -0.17 15.90
C ALA A 30 -10.68 -1.11 14.97
N ILE A 31 -10.73 -2.43 15.20
CA ILE A 31 -10.00 -3.42 14.40
C ILE A 31 -10.42 -3.40 12.92
N PRO A 32 -11.71 -3.55 12.55
CA PRO A 32 -12.10 -3.54 11.14
C PRO A 32 -11.81 -2.19 10.47
N ALA A 33 -12.02 -1.07 11.17
CA ALA A 33 -11.70 0.26 10.66
C ALA A 33 -10.19 0.41 10.39
N PHE A 34 -9.34 -0.05 11.31
CA PHE A 34 -7.89 -0.01 11.18
C PHE A 34 -7.39 -0.88 10.03
N LEU A 35 -7.93 -2.10 9.88
CA LEU A 35 -7.59 -2.99 8.76
C LEU A 35 -7.96 -2.38 7.41
N ASN A 36 -9.15 -1.78 7.29
CA ASN A 36 -9.57 -1.09 6.06
C ASN A 36 -8.68 0.12 5.76
N GLN A 37 -8.28 0.88 6.79
CA GLN A 37 -7.36 2.01 6.61
C GLN A 37 -5.98 1.55 6.12
N ARG A 38 -5.47 0.42 6.63
CA ARG A 38 -4.21 -0.16 6.14
C ARG A 38 -4.30 -0.61 4.68
N GLN A 39 -5.40 -1.27 4.30
CA GLN A 39 -5.62 -1.67 2.90
C GLN A 39 -5.63 -0.47 1.96
N LYS A 40 -6.32 0.62 2.32
CA LYS A 40 -6.31 1.87 1.55
C LYS A 40 -4.92 2.49 1.46
N ALA A 41 -4.12 2.42 2.53
CA ALA A 41 -2.75 2.92 2.51
C ALA A 41 -1.86 2.11 1.56
N TRP A 42 -1.99 0.78 1.54
CA TRP A 42 -1.28 -0.07 0.60
C TRP A 42 -1.72 0.15 -0.85
N ALA A 43 -3.02 0.30 -1.12
CA ALA A 43 -3.54 0.65 -2.44
C ALA A 43 -2.93 1.98 -2.94
N SER A 44 -2.97 3.02 -2.09
CA SER A 44 -2.36 4.32 -2.39
C SER A 44 -0.85 4.25 -2.62
N GLN A 45 -0.16 3.31 -1.97
CA GLN A 45 1.27 3.08 -2.18
C GLN A 45 1.54 2.52 -3.58
N VAL A 46 0.74 1.54 -4.03
CA VAL A 46 0.84 1.00 -5.40
C VAL A 46 0.55 2.08 -6.43
N GLU A 47 -0.53 2.86 -6.24
CA GLU A 47 -0.87 3.95 -7.16
C GLU A 47 0.25 5.00 -7.26
N SER A 48 0.92 5.31 -6.15
CA SER A 48 2.04 6.23 -6.14
C SER A 48 3.23 5.66 -6.91
N ASP A 49 3.56 4.39 -6.70
CA ASP A 49 4.67 3.73 -7.38
C ASP A 49 4.40 3.60 -8.88
N LEU A 50 3.15 3.32 -9.29
CA LEU A 50 2.77 3.31 -10.71
C LEU A 50 2.95 4.68 -11.37
N LYS A 51 2.60 5.79 -10.69
CA LYS A 51 2.84 7.14 -11.21
C LYS A 51 4.33 7.45 -11.32
N ASN A 52 5.13 7.02 -10.35
CA ASN A 52 6.57 7.19 -10.39
C ASN A 52 7.21 6.36 -11.51
N ALA A 53 6.74 5.13 -11.72
CA ALA A 53 7.16 4.28 -12.83
C ALA A 53 6.75 4.86 -14.19
N ALA A 54 5.56 5.45 -14.31
CA ALA A 54 5.15 6.17 -15.52
C ALA A 54 6.08 7.35 -15.83
N ILE A 55 6.48 8.14 -14.83
CA ILE A 55 7.47 9.22 -15.01
C ILE A 55 8.82 8.67 -15.51
N ALA A 56 9.26 7.52 -15.00
CA ALA A 56 10.48 6.86 -15.48
C ALA A 56 10.31 6.34 -16.92
N ALA A 57 9.13 5.82 -17.28
CA ALA A 57 8.80 5.40 -18.65
C ALA A 57 8.82 6.58 -19.63
N GLU A 58 8.28 7.74 -19.24
CA GLU A 58 8.39 8.97 -20.03
C GLU A 58 9.86 9.41 -20.21
N SER A 59 10.67 9.23 -19.17
CA SER A 59 12.10 9.58 -19.23
C SER A 59 12.85 8.65 -20.19
N PHE A 60 12.56 7.34 -20.17
CA PHE A 60 13.07 6.39 -21.14
C PHE A 60 12.70 6.79 -22.58
N ALA A 61 11.45 7.17 -22.83
CA ALA A 61 10.99 7.54 -24.16
C ALA A 61 11.73 8.76 -24.73
N VAL A 62 12.16 9.72 -23.89
CA VAL A 62 12.97 10.86 -24.33
C VAL A 62 14.27 10.39 -25.00
N ASP A 63 14.93 9.38 -24.44
CA ASP A 63 16.17 8.81 -24.98
C ASP A 63 15.90 7.84 -26.14
N ALA A 64 14.73 7.18 -26.15
CA ALA A 64 14.30 6.22 -27.16
C ALA A 64 13.49 6.85 -28.33
N ASN A 65 13.76 8.12 -28.66
CA ASN A 65 13.11 8.84 -29.78
C ASN A 65 11.57 8.92 -29.70
N GLY A 66 11.02 8.97 -28.49
CA GLY A 66 9.59 9.01 -28.22
C GLY A 66 8.90 7.65 -28.25
N SER A 67 9.66 6.55 -28.35
CA SER A 67 9.14 5.19 -28.37
C SER A 67 9.24 4.53 -27.00
N TYR A 68 8.19 3.81 -26.57
CA TYR A 68 8.26 2.92 -25.40
C TYR A 68 8.60 1.47 -25.77
N ASP A 69 8.72 1.15 -27.07
CA ASP A 69 9.02 -0.21 -27.54
C ASP A 69 10.34 -0.74 -26.96
N GLY A 70 10.33 -1.99 -26.51
CA GLY A 70 11.47 -2.64 -25.88
C GLY A 70 11.81 -2.16 -24.47
N MET A 71 11.02 -1.27 -23.86
CA MET A 71 11.21 -0.83 -22.47
C MET A 71 11.17 -2.03 -21.50
N THR A 72 12.17 -2.10 -20.62
CA THR A 72 12.31 -3.15 -19.61
C THR A 72 12.22 -2.59 -18.19
N ALA A 73 12.06 -3.47 -17.20
CA ALA A 73 12.09 -3.08 -15.79
C ALA A 73 13.45 -2.47 -15.37
N THR A 74 14.55 -2.86 -16.02
CA THR A 74 15.87 -2.26 -15.79
C THR A 74 15.91 -0.82 -16.30
N ASP A 75 15.31 -0.55 -17.44
CA ASP A 75 15.23 0.82 -17.98
C ASP A 75 14.48 1.75 -17.04
N LEU A 76 13.38 1.28 -16.43
CA LEU A 76 12.67 2.06 -15.41
C LEU A 76 13.57 2.34 -14.20
N ALA A 77 14.33 1.34 -13.74
CA ALA A 77 15.25 1.51 -12.61
C ALA A 77 16.41 2.47 -12.91
N ASP A 78 16.98 2.39 -14.11
CA ASP A 78 18.03 3.30 -14.58
C ASP A 78 17.49 4.74 -14.74
N ASN A 79 16.20 4.88 -15.03
CA ASN A 79 15.46 6.16 -15.04
C ASN A 79 14.90 6.56 -13.66
N GLY A 80 15.41 5.97 -12.58
CA GLY A 80 15.17 6.43 -11.21
C GLY A 80 13.90 5.88 -10.55
N PHE A 81 13.20 4.93 -11.17
CA PHE A 81 12.13 4.21 -10.50
C PHE A 81 12.69 3.18 -9.52
N ASN A 82 12.29 3.28 -8.26
CA ASN A 82 12.56 2.24 -7.26
C ASN A 82 11.26 1.91 -6.53
N ALA A 83 10.80 0.68 -6.69
CA ALA A 83 9.58 0.23 -6.03
C ALA A 83 9.70 0.34 -4.51
N THR A 84 8.62 0.77 -3.87
CA THR A 84 8.50 0.75 -2.42
C THR A 84 8.44 -0.69 -1.93
N ALA A 85 8.82 -0.93 -0.67
CA ALA A 85 8.72 -2.25 -0.06
C ALA A 85 7.32 -2.84 -0.26
N ASP A 86 7.27 -4.14 -0.54
CA ASP A 86 6.06 -4.93 -0.81
C ASP A 86 5.30 -4.60 -2.10
N VAL A 87 5.69 -3.54 -2.84
CA VAL A 87 5.12 -3.22 -4.15
C VAL A 87 5.97 -3.87 -5.24
N THR A 88 5.30 -4.49 -6.22
CA THR A 88 5.92 -4.92 -7.48
C THR A 88 5.21 -4.23 -8.62
N VAL A 89 5.97 -3.58 -9.50
CA VAL A 89 5.47 -3.00 -10.76
C VAL A 89 6.03 -3.83 -11.91
N THR A 90 5.15 -4.17 -12.85
CA THR A 90 5.46 -4.94 -14.05
C THR A 90 5.00 -4.18 -15.28
N ILE A 91 5.74 -4.32 -16.38
CA ILE A 91 5.34 -3.80 -17.68
C ILE A 91 4.51 -4.90 -18.34
N GLU A 92 3.23 -4.66 -18.55
CA GLU A 92 2.31 -5.63 -19.16
C GLU A 92 2.34 -5.53 -20.68
N SER A 93 2.44 -4.30 -21.20
CA SER A 93 2.66 -4.02 -22.62
C SER A 93 3.51 -2.75 -22.75
N ALA A 94 4.37 -2.71 -23.75
CA ALA A 94 5.06 -1.50 -24.18
C ALA A 94 5.25 -1.56 -25.69
N THR A 95 4.74 -0.56 -26.38
CA THR A 95 4.81 -0.41 -27.83
C THR A 95 5.43 0.95 -28.17
N ALA A 96 5.52 1.30 -29.45
CA ALA A 96 6.05 2.61 -29.81
C ALA A 96 5.25 3.77 -29.20
N ASP A 97 3.92 3.66 -29.15
CA ASP A 97 3.06 4.80 -28.81
C ASP A 97 2.41 4.71 -27.41
N GLU A 98 2.31 3.50 -26.84
CA GLU A 98 1.62 3.27 -25.58
C GLU A 98 2.24 2.14 -24.75
N TYR A 99 1.99 2.18 -23.45
CA TYR A 99 2.37 1.15 -22.50
C TYR A 99 1.32 0.98 -21.39
N THR A 100 1.31 -0.21 -20.79
CA THR A 100 0.53 -0.53 -19.60
C THR A 100 1.46 -1.04 -18.49
N LEU A 101 1.28 -0.48 -17.29
CA LEU A 101 1.99 -0.93 -16.09
C LEU A 101 1.00 -1.57 -15.13
N GLN A 102 1.36 -2.71 -14.56
CA GLN A 102 0.58 -3.38 -13.53
C GLN A 102 1.35 -3.39 -12.21
N GLY A 103 0.69 -2.92 -11.16
CA GLY A 103 1.20 -2.86 -9.79
C GLY A 103 0.44 -3.80 -8.86
N VAL A 104 1.16 -4.46 -7.97
CA VAL A 104 0.61 -5.31 -6.89
C VAL A 104 1.29 -5.00 -5.57
N ASN A 105 0.59 -5.21 -4.44
CA ASN A 105 1.18 -5.15 -3.10
C ASN A 105 1.03 -6.50 -2.40
N SER A 106 2.10 -7.06 -1.85
CA SER A 106 2.09 -8.36 -1.16
C SER A 106 1.21 -8.41 0.10
N ASN A 107 0.82 -7.24 0.63
CA ASN A 107 -0.08 -7.12 1.78
C ASN A 107 -1.58 -7.04 1.40
N LEU A 108 -1.90 -6.93 0.11
CA LEU A 108 -3.26 -6.97 -0.42
C LEU A 108 -3.60 -8.38 -0.92
N ASP A 109 -4.84 -8.59 -1.37
CA ASP A 109 -5.19 -9.82 -2.08
C ASP A 109 -4.27 -9.96 -3.31
N ALA A 110 -3.68 -11.13 -3.50
CA ALA A 110 -2.78 -11.40 -4.62
C ALA A 110 -3.49 -11.29 -5.98
N ALA A 111 -4.83 -11.41 -6.00
CA ALA A 111 -5.64 -11.18 -7.19
C ALA A 111 -5.91 -9.69 -7.46
N ARG A 112 -5.69 -8.80 -6.49
CA ARG A 112 -5.94 -7.37 -6.65
C ARG A 112 -4.77 -6.70 -7.38
N THR A 113 -5.07 -6.13 -8.54
CA THR A 113 -4.09 -5.47 -9.40
C THR A 113 -4.49 -4.02 -9.69
N PHE A 114 -3.49 -3.16 -9.77
CA PHE A 114 -3.65 -1.77 -10.18
C PHE A 114 -3.01 -1.61 -11.55
N THR A 115 -3.76 -1.11 -12.54
CA THR A 115 -3.27 -0.99 -13.91
C THR A 115 -3.23 0.48 -14.31
N TYR A 116 -2.05 0.96 -14.68
CA TYR A 116 -1.86 2.26 -15.31
C TYR A 116 -1.85 2.11 -16.82
N ASP A 117 -2.69 2.88 -17.50
CA ASP A 117 -2.79 2.94 -18.96
C ASP A 117 -2.24 4.30 -19.42
N SER A 118 -1.17 4.30 -20.23
CA SER A 118 -0.50 5.54 -20.68
C SER A 118 -1.38 6.40 -21.60
N THR A 119 -2.31 5.77 -22.33
CA THR A 119 -3.17 6.41 -23.31
C THR A 119 -4.26 7.24 -22.61
N THR A 120 -4.74 6.75 -21.47
CA THR A 120 -5.74 7.45 -20.65
C THR A 120 -5.12 8.24 -19.49
N GLY A 121 -3.93 7.87 -19.03
CA GLY A 121 -3.30 8.38 -17.82
C GLY A 121 -4.02 7.96 -16.53
N VAL A 122 -4.92 6.98 -16.59
CA VAL A 122 -5.77 6.53 -15.48
C VAL A 122 -5.18 5.28 -14.85
N ILE A 123 -5.33 5.16 -13.52
CA ILE A 123 -5.10 3.92 -12.79
C ILE A 123 -6.45 3.27 -12.51
N THR A 124 -6.60 2.01 -12.91
CA THR A 124 -7.77 1.18 -12.60
C THR A 124 -7.40 0.14 -11.54
N ASP A 125 -8.24 0.01 -10.53
CA ASP A 125 -8.15 -1.02 -9.49
C ASP A 125 -9.11 -2.16 -9.85
N SER A 126 -8.66 -3.42 -9.76
CA SER A 126 -9.51 -4.58 -10.06
C SER A 126 -10.65 -4.82 -9.06
N ASP A 127 -10.58 -4.19 -7.88
CA ASP A 127 -11.61 -4.31 -6.83
C ASP A 127 -12.75 -3.27 -6.94
N ASP A 128 -12.63 -2.27 -7.83
CA ASP A 128 -13.62 -1.18 -8.01
C ASP A 128 -14.60 -1.42 -9.18
#